data_AF-A0A2S4L3F2-F1
#
_entry.id   AF-A0A2S4L3F2-F1
#
_cell.length_a   1.000
_cell.length_b   1.000
_cell.length_c   1.000
_cell.angle_alpha   90.00
_cell.angle_beta   90.00
_cell.angle_gamma   90.00
#
_symmetry.space_group_name_H-M   'P 1'
#
loop_
_entity.id
_entity.type
_entity.pdbx_description
1 polymer ?
#
loop_
_entity_poly.entity_id
_entity_poly.type
_entity_poly.pdbx_seq_one_letter_code
_entity_poly.pdbx_strand_id
1 'polypeptide(L)'
;MKHLMLASARARAMFRGGYKESELAADGFRHWKFEPLFCPSAFEIVLNILHGQTQKIPDEVTLGTMAEISAVVDDLQCYNAVCFFANTWIEKLRTSLPNEICADLSRWILISSVFDEPELFRDTTWTALLHSTEPIATAGLPICPKLIGAY
;
A
#
# COMPACT_ATOMS: atom_id res chain seq x y z
N MET A 1 22.13 1.80 -1.34
CA MET A 1 21.49 2.72 -0.36
C MET A 1 21.05 4.07 -0.95
N LYS A 2 21.85 4.75 -1.78
CA LYS A 2 21.49 6.07 -2.34
C LYS A 2 20.14 6.09 -3.08
N HIS A 3 19.88 5.11 -3.95
CA HIS A 3 18.61 5.00 -4.68
C HIS A 3 17.41 4.82 -3.74
N LEU A 4 17.50 3.87 -2.80
CA LEU A 4 16.46 3.63 -1.79
C LEU A 4 16.15 4.89 -0.96
N MET A 5 17.15 5.59 -0.42
CA MET A 5 16.94 6.82 0.36
C MET A 5 16.43 8.00 -0.47
N LEU A 6 16.70 8.01 -1.77
CA LEU A 6 16.18 9.04 -2.66
C LEU A 6 14.68 8.82 -2.88
N ALA A 7 14.28 7.58 -3.14
CA ALA A 7 12.93 7.21 -3.54
C ALA A 7 11.96 6.92 -2.38
N SER A 8 12.46 6.56 -1.19
CA SER A 8 11.66 6.25 0.00
C SER A 8 11.89 7.28 1.11
N ALA A 9 10.83 7.93 1.55
CA ALA A 9 10.90 8.90 2.66
C ALA A 9 11.23 8.20 3.98
N ARG A 10 10.62 7.05 4.28
CA ARG A 10 10.91 6.25 5.48
C ARG A 10 12.37 5.78 5.50
N ALA A 11 12.89 5.26 4.39
CA ALA A 11 14.29 4.85 4.31
C ALA A 11 15.24 6.04 4.49
N ARG A 12 14.90 7.21 3.92
CA ARG A 12 15.69 8.43 4.12
C ARG A 12 15.77 8.81 5.59
N ALA A 13 14.66 8.79 6.30
CA ALA A 13 14.61 9.05 7.75
C ALA A 13 15.44 8.00 8.51
N MET A 14 15.25 6.72 8.20
CA MET A 14 15.96 5.60 8.86
C MET A 14 17.48 5.72 8.71
N PHE A 15 17.98 6.00 7.51
CA PHE A 15 19.43 6.01 7.27
C PHE A 15 20.10 7.36 7.57
N ARG A 16 19.33 8.42 7.84
CA ARG A 16 19.87 9.71 8.31
C ARG A 16 19.73 9.92 9.82
N GLY A 17 18.80 9.24 10.48
CA GLY A 17 18.46 9.49 11.88
C GLY A 17 19.43 8.93 12.92
N GLY A 18 20.53 8.28 12.51
CA GLY A 18 21.51 7.73 13.45
C GLY A 18 21.01 6.52 14.24
N TYR A 19 20.01 5.80 13.72
CA TYR A 19 19.52 4.55 14.31
C TYR A 19 20.56 3.43 14.18
N LYS A 20 20.45 2.39 15.01
CA LYS A 20 21.38 1.26 15.00
C LYS A 20 21.46 0.56 13.64
N GLU A 21 20.33 0.49 12.93
CA GLU A 21 20.23 -0.10 11.58
C GLU A 21 20.89 0.78 10.50
N SER A 22 21.22 2.03 10.85
CA SER A 22 22.01 2.94 10.02
C SER A 22 23.53 2.76 10.23
N GLU A 23 23.96 1.90 11.14
CA GLU A 23 25.37 1.56 11.32
C GLU A 23 25.76 0.35 10.46
N LEU A 24 27.05 0.24 10.15
CA LEU A 24 27.58 -0.96 9.49
C LEU A 24 27.74 -2.05 10.54
N ALA A 25 27.18 -3.23 10.27
CA ALA A 25 27.45 -4.42 11.03
C ALA A 25 28.88 -4.95 10.73
N ALA A 26 29.29 -5.98 11.46
CA ALA A 26 30.63 -6.57 11.34
C ALA A 26 30.94 -7.14 9.94
N ASP A 27 29.91 -7.46 9.16
CA ASP A 27 30.01 -7.95 7.79
C ASP A 27 30.13 -6.82 6.74
N GLY A 28 30.12 -5.56 7.17
CA GLY A 28 30.19 -4.41 6.28
C GLY A 28 28.86 -4.05 5.60
N PHE A 29 27.73 -4.65 6.02
CA PHE A 29 26.40 -4.33 5.52
C PHE A 29 25.55 -3.59 6.56
N ARG A 30 24.49 -2.94 6.09
CA ARG A 30 23.47 -2.29 6.95
C ARG A 30 22.27 -3.22 7.04
N HIS A 31 21.86 -3.54 8.26
CA HIS A 31 20.77 -4.48 8.49
C HIS A 31 19.53 -3.74 8.97
N TRP A 32 18.58 -3.57 8.06
CA TRP A 32 17.26 -3.05 8.38
C TRP A 32 16.27 -4.21 8.47
N LYS A 33 15.86 -4.53 9.69
CA LYS A 33 14.93 -5.63 9.95
C LYS A 33 13.49 -5.15 9.84
N PHE A 34 12.67 -5.95 9.20
CA PHE A 34 11.23 -5.79 9.13
C PHE A 34 10.59 -6.97 9.85
N GLU A 35 9.51 -6.73 10.58
CA GLU A 35 8.66 -7.79 11.12
C GLU A 35 8.07 -8.61 9.96
N PRO A 36 7.66 -9.88 10.18
CA PRO A 36 7.11 -10.76 9.14
C PRO A 36 5.66 -10.36 8.75
N LEU A 37 5.45 -9.06 8.54
CA LEU A 37 4.21 -8.43 8.11
C LEU A 37 4.10 -8.34 6.59
N PHE A 38 5.25 -8.37 5.89
CA PHE A 38 5.30 -8.19 4.45
C PHE A 38 5.61 -9.48 3.72
N CYS A 39 4.92 -9.71 2.61
CA CYS A 39 5.24 -10.78 1.67
C CYS A 39 6.62 -10.51 1.02
N PRO A 40 7.59 -11.45 1.10
CA PRO A 40 8.93 -11.23 0.56
C PRO A 40 8.97 -10.92 -0.93
N SER A 41 8.10 -11.53 -1.74
CA SER A 41 8.06 -11.31 -3.19
C SER A 41 7.54 -9.92 -3.54
N ALA A 42 6.52 -9.42 -2.85
CA ALA A 42 6.04 -8.04 -3.02
C ALA A 42 7.11 -7.02 -2.62
N PHE A 43 7.84 -7.30 -1.53
CA PHE A 43 8.95 -6.46 -1.09
C PHE A 43 10.07 -6.42 -2.13
N GLU A 44 10.42 -7.58 -2.70
CA GLU A 44 11.42 -7.68 -3.77
C GLU A 44 11.01 -6.88 -5.01
N ILE A 45 9.74 -6.94 -5.43
CA ILE A 45 9.24 -6.13 -6.56
C ILE A 45 9.44 -4.63 -6.29
N VAL A 46 9.03 -4.15 -5.12
CA VAL A 46 9.20 -2.73 -4.75
C VAL A 46 10.69 -2.37 -4.75
N LEU A 47 11.55 -3.17 -4.14
CA LEU A 47 12.99 -2.91 -4.15
C LEU A 47 13.58 -2.89 -5.56
N ASN A 48 13.19 -3.82 -6.44
CA ASN A 48 13.64 -3.84 -7.83
C ASN A 48 13.25 -2.54 -8.55
N ILE A 49 12.04 -2.01 -8.30
CA ILE A 49 11.61 -0.71 -8.84
C ILE A 49 12.49 0.42 -8.30
N LEU A 50 12.69 0.49 -6.98
CA LEU A 50 13.51 1.53 -6.34
C LEU A 50 14.98 1.48 -6.80
N HIS A 51 15.46 0.31 -7.22
CA HIS A 51 16.79 0.09 -7.76
C HIS A 51 16.88 0.25 -9.29
N GLY A 52 15.77 0.53 -9.99
CA GLY A 52 15.76 0.69 -11.45
C GLY A 52 15.99 -0.61 -12.22
N GLN A 53 15.71 -1.76 -11.61
CA GLN A 53 15.87 -3.08 -12.22
C GLN A 53 14.60 -3.48 -12.97
N THR A 54 14.20 -2.65 -13.95
CA THR A 54 12.92 -2.75 -14.65
C THR A 54 12.71 -4.08 -15.36
N GLN A 55 13.79 -4.73 -15.80
CA GLN A 55 13.78 -6.06 -16.43
C GLN A 55 13.34 -7.21 -15.49
N LYS A 56 13.27 -6.96 -14.18
CA LYS A 56 12.79 -7.93 -13.19
C LYS A 56 11.34 -7.66 -12.75
N ILE A 57 10.72 -6.61 -13.29
CA ILE A 57 9.38 -6.20 -12.89
C ILE A 57 8.37 -7.00 -13.73
N PRO A 58 7.38 -7.66 -13.10
CA PRO A 58 6.41 -8.45 -13.85
C PRO A 58 5.48 -7.54 -14.66
N ASP A 59 5.09 -8.00 -15.85
CA ASP A 59 4.14 -7.28 -16.71
C ASP A 59 2.71 -7.26 -16.12
N GLU A 60 2.40 -8.23 -15.25
CA GLU A 60 1.11 -8.45 -14.62
C GLU A 60 1.28 -8.95 -13.19
N VAL A 61 0.36 -8.54 -12.32
CA VAL A 61 0.29 -8.99 -10.93
C VAL A 61 -1.15 -9.37 -10.60
N THR A 62 -1.33 -10.28 -9.64
CA THR A 62 -2.65 -10.59 -9.12
C THR A 62 -3.13 -9.47 -8.19
N LEU A 63 -4.44 -9.38 -7.92
CA LEU A 63 -4.99 -8.43 -6.95
C LEU A 63 -4.37 -8.59 -5.55
N GLY A 64 -4.13 -9.84 -5.14
CA GLY A 64 -3.45 -10.14 -3.88
C GLY A 64 -2.04 -9.56 -3.84
N THR A 65 -1.24 -9.82 -4.87
CA THR A 65 0.11 -9.26 -5.00
C THR A 65 0.10 -7.74 -5.05
N MET A 66 -0.87 -7.13 -5.74
CA MET A 66 -0.99 -5.66 -5.80
C MET A 66 -1.29 -5.06 -4.40
N ALA A 67 -2.10 -5.72 -3.60
CA ALA A 67 -2.37 -5.30 -2.22
C ALA A 67 -1.12 -5.44 -1.33
N GLU A 68 -0.36 -6.53 -1.47
CA GLU A 68 0.92 -6.71 -0.76
C GLU A 68 1.96 -5.65 -1.16
N ILE A 69 2.04 -5.31 -2.46
CA ILE A 69 2.87 -4.21 -2.96
C ILE A 69 2.40 -2.89 -2.34
N SER A 70 1.09 -2.64 -2.29
CA SER A 70 0.52 -1.43 -1.69
C SER A 70 0.93 -1.26 -0.22
N ALA A 71 0.89 -2.34 0.57
CA ALA A 71 1.33 -2.33 1.95
C ALA A 71 2.82 -1.96 2.10
N VAL A 72 3.68 -2.48 1.22
CA VAL A 72 5.12 -2.13 1.22
C VAL A 72 5.34 -0.68 0.77
N VAL A 73 4.58 -0.20 -0.21
CA VAL A 73 4.67 1.19 -0.73
C VAL A 73 4.25 2.20 0.33
N ASP A 74 3.19 1.90 1.06
CA ASP A 74 2.70 2.72 2.18
C ASP A 74 3.75 2.78 3.30
N ASP A 75 4.26 1.62 3.74
CA ASP A 75 5.29 1.55 4.77
C ASP A 75 6.56 2.30 4.35
N LEU A 76 7.13 1.98 3.18
CA LEU A 76 8.34 2.64 2.71
C LEU A 76 8.11 4.09 2.27
N GLN A 77 6.86 4.54 2.16
CA GLN A 77 6.49 5.88 1.67
C GLN A 77 7.19 6.19 0.35
N CYS A 78 6.98 5.33 -0.64
CA CYS A 78 7.71 5.37 -1.93
C CYS A 78 6.79 5.42 -3.16
N TYR A 79 5.54 5.88 -3.00
CA TYR A 79 4.53 6.00 -4.06
C TYR A 79 5.09 6.53 -5.39
N ASN A 80 5.78 7.67 -5.37
CA ASN A 80 6.29 8.34 -6.59
C ASN A 80 7.22 7.47 -7.44
N ALA A 81 7.92 6.51 -6.83
CA ALA A 81 8.82 5.63 -7.56
C ALA A 81 8.10 4.42 -8.17
N VAL A 82 6.93 4.07 -7.62
CA VAL A 82 6.19 2.85 -7.97
C VAL A 82 4.95 3.13 -8.84
N CYS A 83 4.39 4.35 -8.77
CA CYS A 83 3.11 4.72 -9.39
C CYS A 83 3.03 4.39 -10.89
N PHE A 84 4.12 4.55 -11.65
CA PHE A 84 4.13 4.22 -13.08
C PHE A 84 3.78 2.74 -13.36
N PHE A 85 4.39 1.82 -12.62
CA PHE A 85 4.12 0.38 -12.74
C PHE A 85 2.75 0.04 -12.16
N ALA A 86 2.44 0.61 -10.99
CA ALA A 86 1.17 0.40 -10.30
C ALA A 86 -0.04 0.76 -11.16
N ASN A 87 -0.02 1.91 -11.83
CA ASN A 87 -1.14 2.35 -12.67
C ASN A 87 -1.39 1.35 -13.82
N THR A 88 -0.32 0.83 -14.41
CA THR A 88 -0.44 -0.20 -15.48
C THR A 88 -1.10 -1.48 -14.95
N TRP A 89 -0.75 -1.93 -13.76
CA TRP A 89 -1.36 -3.11 -13.14
C TRP A 89 -2.79 -2.86 -12.69
N ILE A 90 -3.07 -1.69 -12.10
CA ILE A 90 -4.41 -1.29 -11.65
C ILE A 90 -5.39 -1.30 -12.83
N GLU A 91 -5.01 -0.72 -13.97
CA GLU A 91 -5.85 -0.71 -15.17
C GLU A 91 -6.22 -2.13 -15.65
N LYS A 92 -5.28 -3.07 -15.59
CA LYS A 92 -5.56 -4.48 -15.95
C LYS A 92 -6.49 -5.16 -14.93
N LEU A 93 -6.33 -4.86 -13.65
CA LEU A 93 -7.09 -5.46 -12.55
C LEU A 93 -8.52 -4.90 -12.43
N ARG A 94 -8.78 -3.66 -12.87
CA ARG A 94 -10.06 -2.93 -12.73
C ARG A 94 -11.28 -3.61 -13.35
N THR A 95 -11.09 -4.66 -14.15
CA THR A 95 -12.17 -5.38 -14.83
C THR A 95 -13.13 -6.13 -13.89
N SER A 96 -12.78 -6.35 -12.63
CA SER A 96 -13.59 -7.08 -11.65
C SER A 96 -13.62 -6.43 -10.26
N LEU A 97 -14.31 -5.30 -10.12
CA LEU A 97 -14.55 -4.69 -8.82
C LEU A 97 -15.64 -5.44 -8.02
N PRO A 98 -15.40 -5.74 -6.73
CA PRO A 98 -16.41 -6.35 -5.87
C PRO A 98 -17.61 -5.43 -5.63
N ASN A 99 -18.80 -6.03 -5.55
CA ASN A 99 -20.06 -5.37 -5.20
C ASN A 99 -20.61 -5.81 -3.82
N GLU A 100 -19.80 -6.54 -3.04
CA GLU A 100 -20.14 -7.03 -1.72
C GLU A 100 -18.92 -6.97 -0.78
N ILE A 101 -19.14 -7.07 0.52
CA ILE A 101 -18.04 -7.13 1.50
C ILE A 101 -17.32 -8.47 1.36
N CYS A 102 -16.10 -8.43 0.84
CA CYS A 102 -15.21 -9.56 0.73
C CYS A 102 -13.75 -9.12 0.88
N ALA A 103 -12.82 -10.08 0.94
CA ALA A 103 -11.40 -9.78 1.08
C ALA A 103 -10.85 -8.91 -0.09
N ASP A 104 -11.39 -9.08 -1.29
CA ASP A 104 -10.99 -8.28 -2.46
C ASP A 104 -11.42 -6.82 -2.33
N LEU A 105 -12.54 -6.54 -1.67
CA LEU A 105 -12.99 -5.17 -1.44
C LEU A 105 -11.98 -4.40 -0.58
N SER A 106 -11.53 -5.01 0.52
CA SER A 106 -10.51 -4.44 1.40
C SER A 106 -9.18 -4.22 0.68
N ARG A 107 -8.78 -5.14 -0.21
CA ARG A 107 -7.59 -4.99 -1.06
C ARG A 107 -7.71 -3.77 -1.97
N TRP A 108 -8.86 -3.59 -2.63
CA TRP A 108 -9.10 -2.45 -3.49
C TRP A 108 -9.13 -1.12 -2.75
N ILE A 109 -9.68 -1.07 -1.53
CA ILE A 109 -9.64 0.11 -0.66
C ILE A 109 -8.18 0.48 -0.34
N LEU A 110 -7.35 -0.50 0.05
CA LEU A 110 -5.92 -0.27 0.31
C LEU A 110 -5.20 0.24 -0.94
N ILE A 111 -5.35 -0.45 -2.08
CA ILE A 111 -4.70 -0.10 -3.35
C ILE A 111 -5.05 1.33 -3.75
N SER A 112 -6.34 1.66 -3.75
CA SER A 112 -6.82 2.98 -4.17
C SER A 112 -6.43 4.10 -3.22
N SER A 113 -6.33 3.82 -1.91
CA SER A 113 -5.81 4.77 -0.93
C SER A 113 -4.31 5.04 -1.11
N VAL A 114 -3.51 4.01 -1.38
CA VAL A 114 -2.05 4.13 -1.49
C VAL A 114 -1.63 4.78 -2.80
N PHE A 115 -2.35 4.48 -3.89
CA PHE A 115 -2.01 4.97 -5.23
C PHE A 115 -2.83 6.19 -5.68
N ASP A 116 -3.55 6.84 -4.76
CA ASP A 116 -4.32 8.06 -5.01
C ASP A 116 -5.30 7.93 -6.19
N GLU A 117 -6.12 6.86 -6.15
CA GLU A 117 -7.14 6.57 -7.16
C GLU A 117 -8.54 6.93 -6.63
N PRO A 118 -8.98 8.20 -6.74
CA PRO A 118 -10.13 8.73 -5.99
C PRO A 118 -11.46 8.09 -6.38
N GLU A 119 -11.67 7.79 -7.66
CA GLU A 119 -12.91 7.15 -8.13
C GLU A 119 -13.01 5.71 -7.61
N LEU A 120 -11.92 4.96 -7.72
CA LEU A 120 -11.83 3.60 -7.21
C LEU A 120 -11.98 3.54 -5.69
N PHE A 121 -11.36 4.48 -4.97
CA PHE A 121 -11.49 4.60 -3.52
C PHE A 121 -12.93 4.90 -3.12
N ARG A 122 -13.57 5.87 -3.78
CA ARG A 122 -14.98 6.20 -3.55
C ARG A 122 -15.88 5.00 -3.78
N ASP A 123 -15.74 4.32 -4.92
CA ASP A 123 -16.65 3.25 -5.29
C ASP A 123 -16.51 2.03 -4.37
N THR A 124 -15.27 1.68 -3.98
CA THR A 124 -14.99 0.53 -3.09
C THR A 124 -15.36 0.82 -1.64
N THR A 125 -15.10 2.03 -1.13
CA THR A 125 -15.56 2.43 0.21
C THR A 125 -17.07 2.59 0.28
N TRP A 126 -17.71 3.07 -0.79
CA TRP A 126 -19.16 3.15 -0.88
C TRP A 126 -19.82 1.76 -0.81
N THR A 127 -19.31 0.77 -1.54
CA THR A 127 -19.75 -0.63 -1.42
C THR A 127 -19.58 -1.13 0.01
N ALA A 128 -18.44 -0.86 0.65
CA ALA A 128 -18.20 -1.28 2.04
C ALA A 128 -19.21 -0.65 3.01
N LEU A 129 -19.52 0.64 2.84
CA LEU A 129 -20.49 1.36 3.66
C LEU A 129 -21.93 0.88 3.44
N LEU A 130 -22.34 0.66 2.19
CA LEU A 130 -23.70 0.19 1.88
C LEU A 130 -23.99 -1.19 2.48
N HIS A 131 -22.99 -2.06 2.50
CA HIS A 131 -23.14 -3.44 2.93
C HIS A 131 -22.69 -3.66 4.38
N SER A 132 -22.26 -2.62 5.10
CA SER A 132 -21.88 -2.73 6.50
C SER A 132 -23.13 -3.03 7.34
N THR A 133 -23.17 -4.20 7.94
CA THR A 133 -24.28 -4.64 8.81
C THR A 133 -24.24 -4.01 10.20
N GLU A 134 -23.13 -3.38 10.57
CA GLU A 134 -22.98 -2.70 11.86
C GLU A 134 -23.18 -1.18 11.74
N PRO A 135 -23.96 -0.57 12.65
CA PRO A 135 -24.06 0.88 12.72
C PRO A 135 -22.69 1.52 12.94
N ILE A 136 -22.43 2.65 12.27
CA ILE A 136 -21.23 3.45 12.53
C ILE A 136 -21.30 3.91 13.99
N ALA A 137 -20.48 3.31 14.86
CA ALA A 137 -20.35 3.72 16.24
C ALA A 137 -19.79 5.15 16.27
N THR A 138 -20.60 6.12 16.70
CA THR A 138 -20.20 7.53 16.68
C THR A 138 -19.15 7.87 17.72
N ALA A 139 -18.83 6.96 18.66
CA ALA A 139 -17.81 7.13 19.71
C ALA A 139 -17.87 8.50 20.44
N GLY A 140 -19.06 9.10 20.55
CA GLY A 140 -19.25 10.43 21.14
C GLY A 140 -18.84 11.62 20.27
N LEU A 141 -18.47 11.39 19.01
CA LEU A 141 -18.14 12.43 18.04
C LEU A 141 -19.41 13.09 17.49
N PRO A 142 -19.38 14.41 17.22
CA PRO A 142 -20.51 15.16 16.67
C PRO A 142 -20.68 14.87 15.16
N ILE A 143 -20.99 13.61 14.83
CA ILE A 143 -21.26 13.17 13.47
C ILE A 143 -22.69 13.57 13.11
N CYS A 144 -22.88 13.99 11.85
CA CYS A 144 -24.17 14.43 11.34
C CYS A 144 -25.24 13.34 11.56
N PRO A 145 -26.35 13.61 12.30
CA PRO A 145 -27.36 12.60 12.63
C PRO A 145 -28.00 11.93 11.43
N LYS A 146 -27.96 12.56 10.25
CA LYS A 146 -28.49 12.02 8.98
C LYS A 146 -27.66 10.85 8.40
N LEU A 147 -26.45 10.63 8.92
CA LEU A 147 -25.53 9.56 8.48
C LEU A 147 -25.56 8.33 9.39
N ILE A 148 -26.24 8.44 10.53
CA ILE A 148 -26.42 7.35 11.49
C ILE A 148 -27.72 6.68 11.09
N GLY A 149 -27.62 5.52 10.43
CA GLY A 149 -28.77 4.83 9.83
C GLY A 149 -29.99 4.81 10.74
N ALA A 150 -31.11 5.35 10.23
CA ALA A 150 -32.43 5.18 10.82
C ALA A 150 -33.01 3.86 10.28
N TYR A 151 -33.06 2.85 11.14
CA TYR A 151 -33.99 1.74 11.04
C TYR A 151 -34.77 1.67 12.35
#